data_AF-A0A7X7E6P5-F1
#
_entry.id   AF-A0A7X7E6P5-F1
#
_cell.length_a   1.000
_cell.length_b   1.000
_cell.length_c   1.000
_cell.angle_alpha   90.00
_cell.angle_beta   90.00
_cell.angle_gamma   90.00
#
_symmetry.space_group_name_H-M   'P 1'
#
loop_
_entity.id
_entity.type
_entity.pdbx_description
1 polymer ?
#
loop_
_entity_poly.entity_id
_entity_poly.type
_entity_poly.pdbx_seq_one_letter_code
_entity_poly.pdbx_strand_id
1 'polypeptide(L)'
;ADRRRFKVDAVADFLWLRLLDVPRALAARTYEVPGELVLEVTDPFPTLRRTCYLLRAESGAEPATGPEPHTVAECTLTTRAPDLTLTMDMLGAVYLGGVSFATLAAAGKLRELTPGAVKLADRMFSSLPAPYCVVEF
;
A
#
# COMPACT_ATOMS: atom_id res chain seq x y z
N ALA A 1 9.48 -9.29 -24.18
CA ALA A 1 9.23 -8.67 -25.49
C ALA A 1 9.80 -7.24 -25.48
N ASP A 2 10.37 -6.75 -26.59
CA ASP A 2 10.99 -5.41 -26.66
C ASP A 2 9.92 -4.31 -26.73
N ARG A 3 9.86 -3.45 -25.69
CA ARG A 3 8.91 -2.33 -25.59
C ARG A 3 9.04 -1.32 -26.74
N ARG A 4 10.20 -1.26 -27.41
CA ARG A 4 10.44 -0.36 -28.57
C ARG A 4 9.77 -0.84 -29.86
N ARG A 5 9.28 -2.09 -29.89
CA ARG A 5 8.58 -2.68 -31.05
C ARG A 5 7.06 -2.49 -31.00
N PHE A 6 6.56 -1.86 -29.94
CA PHE A 6 5.14 -1.55 -29.77
C PHE A 6 4.96 -0.05 -29.66
N LYS A 7 3.82 0.45 -30.17
CA LYS A 7 3.33 1.79 -29.88
C LYS A 7 2.28 1.67 -28.79
N VAL A 8 2.44 2.42 -27.70
CA VAL A 8 1.40 2.55 -26.68
C VAL A 8 0.47 3.68 -27.13
N ASP A 9 -0.75 3.33 -27.53
CA ASP A 9 -1.72 4.33 -27.99
C ASP A 9 -2.48 4.98 -26.82
N ALA A 10 -2.64 4.27 -25.70
CA ALA A 10 -3.26 4.80 -24.48
C ALA A 10 -2.76 4.09 -23.22
N VAL A 11 -2.78 4.81 -22.09
CA VAL A 11 -2.65 4.29 -20.73
C VAL A 11 -3.80 4.88 -19.92
N ALA A 12 -4.55 4.04 -19.21
CA ALA A 12 -5.70 4.47 -18.42
C ALA A 12 -5.73 3.71 -17.09
N ASP A 13 -6.32 4.35 -16.09
CA ASP A 13 -6.66 3.70 -14.83
C ASP A 13 -7.85 2.75 -15.05
N PHE A 14 -7.84 1.60 -14.38
CA PHE A 14 -8.88 0.58 -14.56
C PHE A 14 -9.56 0.20 -13.25
N LEU A 15 -8.80 0.05 -12.16
CA LEU A 15 -9.35 -0.32 -10.86
C LEU A 15 -9.06 0.77 -9.83
N TRP A 16 -10.11 1.24 -9.16
CA TRP A 16 -10.04 2.18 -8.05
C TRP A 16 -10.50 1.49 -6.77
N LEU A 17 -9.71 1.64 -5.70
CA LEU A 17 -10.01 1.01 -4.42
C LEU A 17 -10.29 2.05 -3.34
N ARG A 18 -11.20 1.69 -2.45
CA ARG A 18 -11.42 2.39 -1.17
C ARG A 18 -11.50 1.34 -0.06
N LEU A 19 -10.60 1.45 0.91
CA LEU A 19 -10.56 0.53 2.04
C LEU A 19 -11.65 0.94 3.04
N LEU A 20 -12.63 0.06 3.27
CA LEU A 20 -13.69 0.29 4.25
C LEU A 20 -13.28 -0.14 5.66
N ASP A 21 -12.45 -1.18 5.75
CA ASP A 21 -11.87 -1.70 6.99
C ASP A 21 -10.34 -1.73 6.82
N VAL A 22 -9.69 -0.60 7.12
CA VAL A 22 -8.23 -0.44 6.94
C VAL A 22 -7.44 -1.49 7.72
N PRO A 23 -7.70 -1.73 9.03
CA PRO A 23 -7.00 -2.77 9.78
C PRO A 23 -7.11 -4.14 9.13
N ARG A 24 -8.32 -4.58 8.77
CA ARG A 24 -8.49 -5.92 8.18
C ARG A 24 -7.89 -6.02 6.79
N ALA A 25 -8.05 -5.00 5.95
CA ALA A 25 -7.47 -5.00 4.61
C ALA A 25 -5.94 -5.06 4.66
N LEU A 26 -5.30 -4.21 5.48
CA LEU A 26 -3.85 -4.20 5.60
C LEU A 26 -3.29 -5.47 6.26
N ALA A 27 -4.03 -6.13 7.15
CA ALA A 27 -3.64 -7.41 7.74
C ALA A 27 -3.83 -8.61 6.79
N ALA A 28 -4.83 -8.55 5.89
CA ALA A 28 -5.10 -9.61 4.90
C ALA A 28 -4.10 -9.61 3.74
N ARG A 29 -3.39 -8.49 3.53
CA ARG A 29 -2.36 -8.32 2.52
C ARG A 29 -1.03 -8.95 2.97
N THR A 30 -0.31 -9.57 2.03
CA THR A 30 1.10 -9.94 2.21
C THR A 30 2.03 -8.81 1.74
N TYR A 31 3.22 -8.75 2.31
CA TYR A 31 4.22 -7.72 2.05
C TYR A 31 5.52 -8.39 1.60
N GLU A 32 6.28 -7.71 0.74
CA GLU A 32 7.50 -8.28 0.15
C GLU A 32 8.63 -8.40 1.20
N VAL A 33 8.67 -7.47 2.15
CA VAL A 33 9.68 -7.44 3.21
C VAL A 33 9.02 -7.14 4.56
N PRO A 34 9.59 -7.65 5.67
CA PRO A 34 9.14 -7.26 6.99
C PRO A 34 9.41 -5.78 7.24
N GLY A 35 8.59 -5.18 8.08
CA GLY A 35 8.69 -3.77 8.43
C GLY A 35 7.57 -3.29 9.33
N GLU A 36 7.76 -2.13 9.94
CA GLU A 36 6.77 -1.47 10.77
C GLU A 36 6.58 -0.03 10.27
N LEU A 37 5.33 0.40 10.14
CA LEU A 37 4.96 1.76 9.74
C LEU A 37 3.73 2.22 10.52
N VAL A 38 3.74 3.47 10.96
CA VAL A 38 2.55 4.18 11.44
C VAL A 38 2.01 5.08 10.34
N LEU A 39 0.81 4.77 9.85
CA LEU A 39 0.14 5.49 8.77
C LEU A 39 -0.98 6.36 9.37
N GLU A 40 -0.86 7.69 9.30
CA GLU A 40 -2.00 8.58 9.52
C GLU A 40 -2.79 8.71 8.22
N VAL A 41 -4.01 8.20 8.23
CA VAL A 41 -4.92 8.27 7.08
C VAL A 41 -5.98 9.33 7.35
N THR A 42 -6.07 10.30 6.47
CA THR A 42 -7.15 11.28 6.44
C THR A 42 -8.25 10.80 5.52
N ASP A 43 -9.46 10.62 6.05
CA ASP A 43 -10.65 10.27 5.26
C ASP A 43 -11.68 11.40 5.36
N PRO A 44 -12.00 12.11 4.26
CA PRO A 44 -12.98 13.18 4.28
C PRO A 44 -14.43 12.68 4.33
N PHE A 45 -14.69 11.38 4.14
CA PHE A 45 -16.04 10.82 4.02
C PHE A 45 -16.34 9.76 5.09
N PRO A 46 -17.55 9.74 5.69
CA PRO A 46 -18.64 10.72 5.54
C PRO A 46 -18.38 12.01 6.34
N THR A 47 -17.40 12.00 7.23
CA THR A 47 -16.96 13.15 8.03
C THR A 47 -15.44 13.12 8.07
N LEU A 48 -14.80 14.29 8.11
CA LEU A 48 -13.34 14.37 8.15
C LEU A 48 -12.81 13.65 9.40
N ARG A 49 -12.08 12.56 9.17
CA ARG A 49 -11.42 11.78 10.21
C ARG A 49 -9.95 11.62 9.88
N ARG A 50 -9.13 11.64 10.93
CA ARG A 50 -7.73 11.27 10.89
C ARG A 50 -7.52 10.11 11.83
N THR A 51 -6.86 9.07 11.35
CA THR A 51 -6.67 7.86 12.14
C THR A 51 -5.30 7.29 11.88
N CYS A 52 -4.57 7.01 12.95
CA CYS A 52 -3.26 6.37 12.89
C CYS A 52 -3.41 4.86 12.99
N TYR A 53 -2.81 4.17 12.03
CA TYR A 53 -2.75 2.72 11.96
C TYR A 53 -1.31 2.27 12.10
N LEU A 54 -1.05 1.38 13.06
CA LEU A 54 0.22 0.68 13.18
C LEU A 54 0.15 -0.58 12.33
N LEU A 55 0.90 -0.60 11.23
CA LEU A 55 1.11 -1.75 10.37
C LEU A 55 2.43 -2.42 10.76
N ARG A 56 2.38 -3.72 11.02
CA ARG A 56 3.54 -4.60 11.24
C ARG A 56 3.46 -5.76 10.28
N ALA A 57 4.48 -5.93 9.46
CA ALA A 57 4.70 -7.13 8.68
C ALA A 57 5.94 -7.83 9.23
N GLU A 58 5.79 -9.08 9.63
CA GLU A 58 6.87 -9.92 10.12
C GLU A 58 7.08 -11.08 9.15
N SER A 59 8.30 -11.61 9.09
CA SER A 59 8.55 -12.84 8.34
C SER A 59 7.72 -13.96 8.95
N GLY A 60 6.81 -14.54 8.16
CA GLY A 60 6.04 -15.69 8.60
C GLY A 60 6.93 -16.90 8.78
N ALA A 61 6.50 -17.80 9.68
CA ALA A 61 7.02 -19.17 9.67
C ALA A 61 6.55 -19.90 8.40
N GLU A 62 7.27 -20.97 8.03
CA GLU A 62 7.01 -21.84 6.89
C GLU A 62 5.51 -21.99 6.59
N PRO A 63 5.10 -21.84 5.32
CA PRO A 63 3.70 -21.76 4.94
C PRO A 63 2.87 -22.99 5.33
N ALA A 64 1.68 -22.77 5.91
CA ALA A 64 0.68 -23.82 6.06
C ALA A 64 0.06 -24.25 4.71
N THR A 65 0.09 -23.37 3.69
CA THR A 65 -0.47 -23.61 2.35
C THR A 65 0.26 -22.78 1.30
N GLY A 66 1.38 -23.27 0.77
CA GLY A 66 2.08 -22.64 -0.36
C GLY A 66 3.59 -22.87 -0.32
N PRO A 67 4.33 -22.67 -1.43
CA PRO A 67 5.77 -22.91 -1.47
C PRO A 67 6.65 -21.67 -1.15
N GLU A 68 6.06 -20.49 -0.96
CA GLU A 68 6.82 -19.24 -0.80
C GLU A 68 6.70 -18.69 0.65
N PRO A 69 7.80 -18.17 1.22
CA PRO A 69 7.76 -17.49 2.50
C PRO A 69 6.85 -16.27 2.38
N HIS A 70 5.81 -16.21 3.19
CA HIS A 70 4.90 -15.08 3.24
C HIS A 70 5.08 -14.31 4.54
N THR A 71 5.03 -12.98 4.48
CA THR A 71 4.93 -12.18 5.70
C THR A 71 3.55 -12.36 6.33
N VAL A 72 3.51 -12.43 7.66
CA VAL A 72 2.27 -12.26 8.42
C VAL A 72 2.16 -10.79 8.79
N ALA A 73 0.99 -10.20 8.54
CA ALA A 73 0.75 -8.80 8.81
C ALA A 73 -0.34 -8.59 9.86
N GLU A 74 -0.08 -7.64 10.75
CA GLU A 74 -1.05 -7.13 11.71
C GLU A 74 -1.19 -5.63 11.51
N CYS A 75 -2.43 -5.14 11.58
CA CYS A 75 -2.70 -3.71 11.53
C CYS A 75 -3.68 -3.35 12.64
N THR A 76 -3.33 -2.37 13.46
CA THR A 76 -4.13 -1.94 14.62
C THR A 76 -4.22 -0.43 14.70
N LEU A 77 -5.23 0.08 15.41
CA LEU A 77 -5.29 1.50 15.75
C LEU A 77 -4.17 1.84 16.74
N THR A 78 -3.57 3.01 16.58
CA THR A 78 -2.52 3.47 17.49
C THR A 78 -2.61 4.97 17.75
N THR A 79 -1.99 5.42 18.84
CA THR A 79 -1.78 6.84 19.16
C THR A 79 -0.32 7.26 18.96
N ARG A 80 0.53 6.35 18.45
CA ARG A 80 1.93 6.64 18.10
C ARG A 80 2.00 7.74 17.03
N ALA A 81 3.09 8.50 17.06
CA ALA A 81 3.38 9.48 16.03
C ALA A 81 3.44 8.80 14.65
N PRO A 82 2.82 9.38 13.61
CA PRO A 82 2.82 8.80 12.28
C PRO A 82 4.18 8.95 11.59
N ASP A 83 4.55 7.92 10.84
CA ASP A 83 5.70 7.94 9.94
C ASP A 83 5.33 8.56 8.59
N LEU A 84 4.13 8.25 8.10
CA LEU A 84 3.57 8.76 6.85
C LEU A 84 2.16 9.30 7.07
N THR A 85 1.83 10.41 6.40
CA THR A 85 0.46 10.94 6.33
C THR A 85 -0.03 10.92 4.90
N LEU A 86 -1.22 10.38 4.67
CA LEU A 86 -1.85 10.29 3.35
C LEU A 86 -3.38 10.31 3.45
N THR A 87 -4.07 10.47 2.32
CA THR A 87 -5.54 10.40 2.26
C THR A 87 -6.02 8.99 1.93
N MET A 88 -7.30 8.70 2.19
CA MET A 88 -7.90 7.38 1.94
C MET A 88 -7.79 6.94 0.46
N ASP A 89 -7.91 7.87 -0.48
CA ASP A 89 -7.73 7.61 -1.92
C ASP A 89 -6.27 7.23 -2.26
N MET A 90 -5.29 7.88 -1.62
CA MET A 90 -3.88 7.52 -1.79
C MET A 90 -3.58 6.15 -1.18
N LEU A 91 -4.18 5.82 -0.04
CA LEU A 91 -4.08 4.48 0.54
C LEU A 91 -4.68 3.42 -0.39
N GLY A 92 -5.82 3.71 -1.02
CA GLY A 92 -6.42 2.85 -2.04
C GLY A 92 -5.51 2.64 -3.25
N ALA A 93 -4.87 3.70 -3.74
CA ALA A 93 -3.96 3.65 -4.89
C ALA A 93 -2.74 2.74 -4.65
N VAL A 94 -2.12 2.82 -3.47
CA VAL A 94 -0.93 2.03 -3.14
C VAL A 94 -1.23 0.60 -2.68
N TYR A 95 -2.49 0.31 -2.29
CA TYR A 95 -2.84 -0.94 -1.62
C TYR A 95 -2.44 -2.20 -2.40
N LEU A 96 -2.64 -2.25 -3.72
CA LEU A 96 -2.28 -3.42 -4.53
C LEU A 96 -0.79 -3.48 -4.92
N GLY A 97 -0.01 -2.45 -4.61
CA GLY A 97 1.41 -2.37 -5.00
C GLY A 97 1.67 -1.94 -6.44
N GLY A 98 0.66 -1.42 -7.14
CA GLY A 98 0.81 -0.87 -8.51
C GLY A 98 1.25 0.59 -8.56
N VAL A 99 1.05 1.33 -7.46
CA VAL A 99 1.44 2.74 -7.31
C VAL A 99 2.51 2.86 -6.23
N SER A 100 3.56 3.64 -6.51
CA SER A 100 4.68 3.86 -5.58
C SER A 100 4.39 4.99 -4.59
N PHE A 101 4.77 4.77 -3.33
CA PHE A 101 4.79 5.78 -2.28
C PHE A 101 5.74 6.93 -2.62
N ALA A 102 6.93 6.66 -3.16
CA ALA A 102 7.85 7.71 -3.60
C ALA A 102 7.25 8.62 -4.68
N THR A 103 6.51 8.05 -5.65
CA THR A 103 5.82 8.85 -6.67
C THR A 103 4.76 9.75 -6.05
N LEU A 104 3.95 9.25 -5.11
CA LEU A 104 2.94 10.05 -4.41
C LEU A 104 3.56 11.13 -3.51
N ALA A 105 4.68 10.83 -2.85
CA ALA A 105 5.44 11.80 -2.06
C ALA A 105 6.00 12.93 -2.95
N ALA A 106 6.61 12.58 -4.08
CA ALA A 106 7.14 13.54 -5.05
C ALA A 106 6.02 14.41 -5.66
N ALA A 107 4.81 13.86 -5.81
CA ALA A 107 3.63 14.60 -6.25
C ALA A 107 2.96 15.44 -5.14
N GLY A 108 3.49 15.46 -3.92
CA GLY A 108 2.92 16.19 -2.78
C GLY A 108 1.60 15.62 -2.26
N LYS A 109 1.26 14.38 -2.62
CA LYS A 109 0.03 13.69 -2.20
C LYS A 109 0.19 12.91 -0.90
N LEU A 110 1.43 12.67 -0.50
CA LEU A 110 1.82 12.00 0.72
C LEU A 110 2.92 12.80 1.39
N ARG A 111 2.95 12.78 2.72
CA ARG A 111 4.00 13.44 3.51
C ARG A 111 4.75 12.41 4.35
N GLU A 112 6.07 12.45 4.23
CA GLU A 112 6.99 11.71 5.09
C GLU A 112 7.26 12.54 6.35
N LEU A 113 7.14 11.91 7.52
CA LEU A 113 7.44 12.51 8.82
C LEU A 113 8.64 11.84 9.48
N THR A 114 8.83 10.55 9.24
CA THR A 114 10.03 9.79 9.64
C THR A 114 10.92 9.55 8.42
N PRO A 115 12.18 10.04 8.41
CA PRO A 115 13.07 9.84 7.27
C PRO A 115 13.26 8.37 6.89
N GLY A 116 13.01 8.04 5.62
CA GLY A 116 13.17 6.69 5.08
C GLY A 116 11.89 5.84 5.14
N ALA A 117 10.81 6.33 5.76
CA ALA A 117 9.52 5.65 5.82
C ALA A 117 8.91 5.45 4.43
N VAL A 118 9.08 6.40 3.51
CA VAL A 118 8.60 6.26 2.12
C VAL A 118 9.31 5.10 1.42
N LYS A 119 10.64 5.02 1.56
CA LYS A 119 11.44 3.96 0.98
C LYS A 119 11.12 2.59 1.59
N LEU A 120 10.82 2.55 2.89
CA LEU A 120 10.36 1.32 3.54
C LEU A 120 8.99 0.91 3.00
N ALA A 121 8.04 1.84 2.90
CA ALA A 121 6.71 1.58 2.37
C ALA A 121 6.74 1.05 0.94
N ASP A 122 7.55 1.64 0.04
CA ASP A 122 7.72 1.12 -1.32
C ASP A 122 8.22 -0.33 -1.33
N ARG A 123 9.17 -0.67 -0.47
CA ARG A 123 9.66 -2.06 -0.38
C ARG A 123 8.59 -2.99 0.16
N MET A 124 7.92 -2.64 1.26
CA MET A 124 6.86 -3.46 1.85
C MET A 124 5.69 -3.67 0.88
N PHE A 125 5.27 -2.61 0.17
CA PHE A 125 4.10 -2.63 -0.70
C PHE A 125 4.39 -3.05 -2.14
N SER A 126 5.66 -3.34 -2.50
CA SER A 126 5.98 -3.91 -3.81
C SER A 126 5.19 -5.20 -4.06
N SER A 127 4.75 -5.41 -5.30
CA SER A 127 4.11 -6.63 -5.76
C SER A 127 4.65 -6.99 -7.15
N LEU A 128 5.12 -8.23 -7.30
CA LEU A 128 5.62 -8.77 -8.56
C LEU A 128 4.89 -10.08 -8.88
N PRO A 129 4.19 -10.16 -10.03
CA PRO A 129 4.04 -9.12 -11.05
C PRO A 129 3.17 -7.94 -10.59
N ALA A 130 3.29 -6.81 -11.30
CA ALA A 130 2.43 -5.65 -11.06
C ALA A 130 0.94 -6.06 -11.15
N PRO A 131 0.08 -5.52 -10.27
CA PRO A 131 -1.33 -5.89 -10.25
C PRO A 131 -2.02 -5.47 -11.56
N TYR A 132 -2.89 -6.34 -12.06
CA TYR A 132 -3.70 -6.09 -13.25
C TYR A 132 -5.11 -6.64 -13.05
N CYS A 133 -6.08 -6.03 -13.71
CA CYS A 133 -7.45 -6.52 -13.78
C CYS A 133 -7.83 -6.68 -15.25
N VAL A 134 -8.44 -7.81 -15.60
CA VAL A 134 -8.82 -8.17 -16.97
C VAL A 134 -10.33 -8.11 -17.21
N VAL A 135 -11.10 -7.74 -16.18
CA VAL A 135 -12.56 -7.72 -16.22
C VAL A 135 -13.05 -6.31 -15.96
N GLU A 136 -13.92 -5.85 -16.86
CA GLU A 136 -14.66 -4.59 -16.73
C GLU A 136 -15.96 -4.86 -15.96
N PHE A 137 -16.35 -3.96 -15.06
CA PHE A 137 -17.57 -4.05 -14.24
C PHE A 137 -18.16 -2.67 -13.94
#